data_AF-A0A7J2MVU2-F1
#
_entry.id   AF-A0A7J2MVU2-F1
#
_cell.length_a   1.000
_cell.length_b   1.000
_cell.length_c   1.000
_cell.angle_alpha   90.00
_cell.angle_beta   90.00
_cell.angle_gamma   90.00
#
_symmetry.space_group_name_H-M   'P 1'
#
loop_
_entity.id
_entity.type
_entity.pdbx_description
1 polymer ?
#
loop_
_entity_poly.entity_id
_entity_poly.type
_entity_poly.pdbx_seq_one_letter_code
_entity_poly.pdbx_strand_id
1 'polypeptide(L)'
;MILGLDIGGSYTDFVLMEKKFKRLATIPTDLQEIKEMIKDIMKKYDIEKIGIGIAAWIRNGKILNAPNLPFKKFNLKINVPFIIENDANCFAFGASRILNEENLIGITVGTGIGMGIVIDGEIFKGNGIAGELGHTIVGKRKKCVCGGIGHLECYFSGWSIKKRYGKEAKELFERNEFPYDENFDLFCRSIANAILLFDLPVVAVGGRIGGRLKKRELDRVKKYLPPHFKANIKIIKDDLMVAKGACLLAEEIITE
;
A
#
# COMPACT_ATOMS: atom_id res chain seq x y z
N MET A 1 -0.48 -22.85 -8.92
CA MET A 1 -1.07 -21.47 -8.89
C MET A 1 -0.47 -20.65 -7.76
N ILE A 2 -0.49 -19.31 -7.83
CA ILE A 2 0.05 -18.42 -6.78
C ILE A 2 -1.10 -17.68 -6.08
N LEU A 3 -1.09 -17.65 -4.75
CA LEU A 3 -2.06 -16.90 -3.94
C LEU A 3 -1.40 -15.65 -3.36
N GLY A 4 -1.97 -14.48 -3.66
CA GLY A 4 -1.57 -13.18 -3.12
C GLY A 4 -2.55 -12.65 -2.11
N LEU A 5 -2.02 -12.08 -1.02
CA LEU A 5 -2.78 -11.45 0.05
C LEU A 5 -2.39 -9.97 0.17
N ASP A 6 -3.37 -9.13 0.45
CA ASP A 6 -3.18 -7.78 0.99
C ASP A 6 -3.80 -7.76 2.38
N ILE A 7 -2.96 -7.84 3.42
CA ILE A 7 -3.36 -7.80 4.84
C ILE A 7 -3.28 -6.34 5.31
N GLY A 8 -4.37 -5.61 5.10
CA GLY A 8 -4.54 -4.24 5.57
C GLY A 8 -5.10 -4.16 6.99
N GLY A 9 -5.26 -2.94 7.51
CA GLY A 9 -5.75 -2.73 8.88
C GLY A 9 -7.24 -3.01 9.10
N SER A 10 -8.05 -3.01 8.05
CA SER A 10 -9.50 -3.18 8.14
C SER A 10 -10.02 -4.38 7.36
N TYR A 11 -9.40 -4.68 6.22
CA TYR A 11 -9.78 -5.79 5.36
C TYR A 11 -8.53 -6.50 4.85
N THR A 12 -8.69 -7.79 4.57
CA THR A 12 -7.73 -8.61 3.85
C THR A 12 -8.30 -9.03 2.51
N ASP A 13 -7.59 -8.73 1.43
CA ASP A 13 -7.94 -9.15 0.07
C ASP A 13 -7.16 -10.41 -0.34
N PHE A 14 -7.82 -11.32 -1.05
CA PHE A 14 -7.25 -12.57 -1.56
C PHE A 14 -7.36 -12.62 -3.08
N VAL A 15 -6.24 -12.81 -3.76
CA VAL A 15 -6.14 -12.88 -5.22
C VAL A 15 -5.41 -14.15 -5.63
N LEU A 16 -5.99 -14.90 -6.57
CA LEU A 16 -5.33 -16.01 -7.22
C LEU A 16 -4.67 -15.53 -8.53
N MET A 17 -3.43 -15.94 -8.76
CA MET A 17 -2.70 -15.76 -10.01
C MET A 17 -2.39 -17.12 -10.63
N GLU A 18 -2.81 -17.26 -11.88
CA GLU A 18 -2.37 -18.33 -12.78
C GLU A 18 -1.84 -17.63 -14.04
N LYS A 19 -2.62 -17.54 -15.12
CA LYS A 19 -2.31 -16.65 -16.27
C LYS A 19 -2.89 -15.24 -16.12
N LYS A 20 -3.91 -15.10 -15.27
CA LYS A 20 -4.62 -13.85 -14.98
C LYS A 20 -4.89 -13.79 -13.48
N PHE A 21 -5.12 -12.57 -12.99
CA PHE A 21 -5.54 -12.35 -11.62
C PHE A 21 -7.05 -12.58 -11.46
N LYS A 22 -7.42 -13.34 -10.42
CA LYS A 22 -8.81 -13.57 -10.02
C LYS A 22 -8.97 -13.21 -8.54
N ARG A 23 -9.85 -12.24 -8.25
CA ARG A 23 -10.25 -11.96 -6.86
C ARG A 23 -11.00 -13.18 -6.31
N LEU A 24 -10.57 -13.67 -5.16
CA LEU A 24 -11.23 -14.78 -4.46
C LEU A 24 -12.15 -14.27 -3.36
N ALA A 25 -11.65 -13.38 -2.51
CA ALA A 25 -12.39 -12.88 -1.35
C ALA A 25 -11.85 -11.54 -0.86
N THR A 26 -12.67 -10.87 -0.05
CA THR A 26 -12.27 -9.79 0.85
C THR A 26 -12.97 -10.06 2.18
N ILE A 27 -12.21 -10.16 3.24
CA ILE A 27 -12.73 -10.42 4.60
C ILE A 27 -12.27 -9.30 5.54
N PRO A 28 -12.95 -9.10 6.68
CA PRO A 28 -12.39 -8.29 7.76
C PRO A 28 -11.00 -8.80 8.18
N THR A 29 -10.10 -7.90 8.56
CA THR A 29 -8.78 -8.33 9.00
C THR A 29 -8.88 -8.99 10.38
N ASP A 30 -8.84 -10.31 10.41
CA ASP A 30 -8.65 -11.11 11.61
C ASP A 30 -7.66 -12.25 11.36
N LEU A 31 -6.74 -12.49 12.29
CA LEU A 31 -5.65 -13.45 12.10
C LEU A 31 -6.15 -14.89 11.95
N GLN A 32 -7.21 -15.25 12.69
CA GLN A 32 -7.78 -16.60 12.63
C GLN A 32 -8.55 -16.78 11.33
N GLU A 33 -9.39 -15.80 10.97
CA GLU A 33 -10.13 -15.83 9.70
C GLU A 33 -9.19 -15.89 8.48
N ILE A 34 -8.09 -15.14 8.50
CA ILE A 34 -7.07 -15.19 7.43
C ILE A 34 -6.51 -16.62 7.30
N LYS A 35 -6.13 -17.26 8.42
CA LYS A 35 -5.56 -18.62 8.41
C LYS A 35 -6.55 -19.66 7.92
N GLU A 36 -7.80 -19.55 8.33
CA GLU A 36 -8.88 -20.43 7.89
C GLU A 36 -9.14 -20.26 6.39
N MET A 37 -9.22 -19.01 5.92
CA MET A 37 -9.39 -18.71 4.50
C MET A 37 -8.23 -19.25 3.65
N ILE A 38 -6.98 -19.10 4.08
CA ILE A 38 -5.82 -19.69 3.38
C ILE A 38 -5.98 -21.22 3.27
N LYS A 39 -6.31 -21.90 4.37
CA LYS A 39 -6.52 -23.36 4.38
C LYS A 39 -7.64 -23.77 3.43
N ASP A 40 -8.75 -23.05 3.41
CA ASP A 40 -9.89 -23.38 2.56
C ASP A 40 -9.63 -23.09 1.08
N ILE A 41 -8.83 -22.07 0.76
CA ILE A 41 -8.35 -21.83 -0.61
C ILE A 41 -7.41 -22.97 -1.03
N MET A 42 -6.48 -23.40 -0.18
CA MET A 42 -5.53 -24.48 -0.50
C MET A 42 -6.21 -25.85 -0.67
N LYS A 43 -7.40 -26.08 -0.10
CA LYS A 43 -8.20 -27.30 -0.38
C LYS A 43 -8.88 -27.26 -1.76
N LYS A 44 -9.13 -26.05 -2.30
CA LYS A 44 -9.89 -25.83 -3.54
C LYS A 44 -8.99 -25.59 -4.75
N TYR A 45 -7.77 -25.12 -4.52
CA TYR A 45 -6.83 -24.72 -5.55
C TYR A 45 -5.45 -25.30 -5.22
N ASP A 46 -4.73 -25.71 -6.25
CA ASP A 46 -3.35 -26.19 -6.12
C ASP A 46 -2.40 -24.98 -6.00
N ILE A 47 -2.16 -24.55 -4.77
CA ILE A 47 -1.34 -23.38 -4.45
C ILE A 47 0.12 -23.80 -4.27
N GLU A 48 0.98 -23.31 -5.17
CA GLU A 48 2.42 -23.61 -5.21
C GLU A 48 3.24 -22.60 -4.40
N LYS A 49 2.78 -21.34 -4.34
CA LYS A 49 3.46 -20.24 -3.62
C LYS A 49 2.46 -19.24 -3.08
N ILE A 50 2.81 -18.56 -1.99
CA ILE A 50 1.99 -17.51 -1.38
C ILE A 50 2.76 -16.20 -1.25
N GLY A 51 2.20 -15.12 -1.79
CA GLY A 51 2.68 -13.76 -1.59
C GLY A 51 1.85 -13.03 -0.55
N ILE A 52 2.48 -12.38 0.42
CA ILE A 52 1.79 -11.66 1.49
C ILE A 52 2.28 -10.22 1.53
N GLY A 53 1.46 -9.29 1.02
CA GLY A 53 1.58 -7.88 1.36
C GLY A 53 0.92 -7.63 2.71
N ILE A 54 1.63 -7.00 3.64
CA ILE A 54 1.12 -6.75 4.99
C ILE A 54 1.45 -5.32 5.44
N ALA A 55 0.49 -4.64 6.07
CA ALA A 55 0.65 -3.29 6.62
C ALA A 55 1.56 -3.28 7.87
N ALA A 56 2.84 -3.54 7.68
CA ALA A 56 3.85 -3.70 8.72
C ALA A 56 5.24 -3.22 8.28
N TRP A 57 6.06 -2.83 9.26
CA TRP A 57 7.48 -2.57 9.06
C TRP A 57 8.25 -3.88 9.09
N ILE A 58 8.97 -4.18 8.01
CA ILE A 58 9.70 -5.43 7.87
C ILE A 58 11.19 -5.13 7.74
N ARG A 59 12.03 -5.87 8.47
CA ARG A 59 13.49 -5.81 8.31
C ARG A 59 14.04 -7.22 8.42
N ASN A 60 14.86 -7.63 7.45
CA ASN A 60 15.48 -8.95 7.42
C ASN A 60 14.44 -10.08 7.58
N GLY A 61 13.31 -9.97 6.87
CA GLY A 61 12.19 -10.94 6.93
C GLY A 61 11.39 -10.95 8.23
N LYS A 62 11.67 -10.06 9.19
CA LYS A 62 10.96 -9.97 10.47
C LYS A 62 10.06 -8.75 10.52
N ILE A 63 8.83 -8.95 10.95
CA ILE A 63 7.90 -7.87 11.28
C ILE A 63 8.37 -7.21 12.59
N LEU A 64 8.76 -5.94 12.50
CA LEU A 64 9.18 -5.13 13.64
C LEU A 64 7.96 -4.54 14.37
N ASN A 65 7.00 -4.03 13.60
CA ASN A 65 5.79 -3.41 14.10
C ASN A 65 4.69 -3.43 13.04
N ALA A 66 3.43 -3.40 13.45
CA ALA A 66 2.28 -3.33 12.57
C ALA A 66 1.20 -2.42 13.18
N PRO A 67 1.40 -1.08 13.15
CA PRO A 67 0.59 -0.13 13.93
C PRO A 67 -0.91 -0.17 13.60
N ASN A 68 -1.24 -0.49 12.35
CA ASN A 68 -2.60 -0.43 11.83
C ASN A 68 -3.30 -1.80 11.81
N LEU A 69 -2.63 -2.89 12.19
CA LEU A 69 -3.24 -4.22 12.22
C LEU A 69 -3.96 -4.47 13.56
N PRO A 70 -5.08 -5.22 13.56
CA PRO A 70 -5.81 -5.55 14.79
C PRO A 70 -5.13 -6.63 15.64
N PHE A 71 -4.02 -7.20 15.16
CA PHE A 71 -3.21 -8.18 15.88
C PHE A 71 -1.74 -7.72 15.98
N LYS A 72 -1.09 -8.06 17.09
CA LYS A 72 0.30 -7.63 17.37
C LYS A 72 1.37 -8.53 16.76
N LYS A 73 1.03 -9.80 16.49
CA LYS A 73 1.97 -10.80 15.98
C LYS A 73 1.33 -11.51 14.80
N PHE A 74 2.02 -11.53 13.67
CA PHE A 74 1.68 -12.37 12.53
C PHE A 74 2.55 -13.62 12.58
N ASN A 75 1.92 -14.78 12.50
CA ASN A 75 2.62 -16.06 12.39
C ASN A 75 1.81 -16.99 11.51
N LEU A 76 2.39 -17.41 10.40
CA LEU A 76 1.79 -18.32 9.44
C LEU A 76 2.63 -19.60 9.37
N LYS A 77 1.99 -20.74 9.62
CA LYS A 77 2.59 -22.06 9.47
C LYS A 77 1.85 -22.77 8.34
N ILE A 78 2.50 -22.86 7.19
CA ILE A 78 1.98 -23.50 5.97
C ILE A 78 3.11 -24.27 5.31
N ASN A 79 2.76 -25.35 4.60
CA ASN A 79 3.72 -26.22 3.91
C ASN A 79 4.01 -25.77 2.47
N VAL A 80 3.72 -24.51 2.16
CA VAL A 80 3.89 -23.92 0.84
C VAL A 80 4.86 -22.75 0.97
N PRO A 81 5.85 -22.60 0.06
CA PRO A 81 6.75 -21.46 0.05
C PRO A 81 5.98 -20.13 0.06
N PHE A 82 6.43 -19.20 0.89
CA PHE A 82 5.80 -17.88 0.96
C PHE A 82 6.80 -16.75 1.18
N ILE A 83 6.44 -15.57 0.69
CA ILE A 83 7.15 -14.32 0.96
C ILE A 83 6.23 -13.36 1.71
N ILE A 84 6.80 -12.62 2.66
CA ILE A 84 6.14 -11.53 3.36
C ILE A 84 6.86 -10.24 3.02
N GLU A 85 6.11 -9.25 2.56
CA GLU A 85 6.61 -7.93 2.22
C GLU A 85 5.62 -6.85 2.68
N ASN A 86 6.11 -5.63 2.84
CA ASN A 86 5.30 -4.47 3.16
C ASN A 86 4.27 -4.23 2.04
N ASP A 87 3.04 -3.88 2.42
CA ASP A 87 1.93 -3.66 1.49
C ASP A 87 2.22 -2.57 0.44
N ALA A 88 2.88 -1.48 0.84
CA ALA A 88 3.25 -0.39 -0.07
C ALA A 88 4.34 -0.81 -1.06
N ASN A 89 5.29 -1.64 -0.62
CA ASN A 89 6.29 -2.26 -1.49
C ASN A 89 5.63 -3.20 -2.51
N CYS A 90 4.70 -4.06 -2.08
CA CYS A 90 3.90 -4.88 -2.99
C CYS A 90 3.10 -4.02 -3.98
N PHE A 91 2.49 -2.92 -3.52
CA PHE A 91 1.78 -1.99 -4.40
C PHE A 91 2.70 -1.38 -5.47
N ALA A 92 3.86 -0.85 -5.06
CA ALA A 92 4.81 -0.22 -5.97
C ALA A 92 5.34 -1.22 -7.00
N PHE A 93 5.66 -2.43 -6.56
CA PHE A 93 6.10 -3.51 -7.44
C PHE A 93 5.01 -3.99 -8.40
N GLY A 94 3.78 -4.17 -7.92
CA GLY A 94 2.65 -4.46 -8.81
C GLY A 94 2.45 -3.36 -9.86
N ALA A 95 2.50 -2.10 -9.42
CA ALA A 95 2.40 -0.92 -10.29
C ALA A 95 3.53 -0.85 -11.33
N SER A 96 4.77 -1.21 -10.96
CA SER A 96 5.92 -1.20 -11.87
C SER A 96 5.75 -2.19 -13.01
N ARG A 97 5.29 -3.41 -12.70
CA ARG A 97 5.01 -4.43 -13.71
C ARG A 97 3.86 -4.05 -14.64
N ILE A 98 2.76 -3.50 -14.12
CA ILE A 98 1.61 -3.14 -14.99
C ILE A 98 1.84 -1.87 -15.83
N LEU A 99 2.70 -0.97 -15.37
CA LEU A 99 3.06 0.24 -16.12
C LEU A 99 4.26 0.00 -17.05
N ASN A 100 4.96 -1.13 -16.91
CA ASN A 100 6.22 -1.42 -17.56
C ASN A 100 7.27 -0.33 -17.28
N GLU A 101 7.43 0.03 -16.01
CA GLU A 101 8.31 1.10 -15.52
C GLU A 101 9.21 0.57 -14.41
N GLU A 102 10.52 0.55 -14.65
CA GLU A 102 11.51 -0.01 -13.71
C GLU A 102 11.87 0.95 -12.57
N ASN A 103 11.51 2.24 -12.71
CA ASN A 103 11.88 3.30 -11.78
C ASN A 103 10.63 4.11 -11.40
N LEU A 104 10.05 3.84 -10.23
CA LEU A 104 8.86 4.55 -9.79
C LEU A 104 8.69 4.62 -8.27
N ILE A 105 7.89 5.60 -7.85
CA ILE A 105 7.34 5.70 -6.50
C ILE A 105 5.90 5.20 -6.53
N GLY A 106 5.57 4.17 -5.74
CA GLY A 106 4.20 3.73 -5.53
C GLY A 106 3.66 4.26 -4.21
N ILE A 107 2.54 4.96 -4.21
CA ILE A 107 1.88 5.49 -3.01
C ILE A 107 0.48 4.88 -2.90
N THR A 108 0.24 4.15 -1.83
CA THR A 108 -1.09 3.58 -1.52
C THR A 108 -1.74 4.36 -0.39
N VAL A 109 -2.99 4.77 -0.59
CA VAL A 109 -3.80 5.44 0.42
C VAL A 109 -5.03 4.58 0.69
N GLY A 110 -5.13 4.07 1.91
CA GLY A 110 -6.21 3.20 2.38
C GLY A 110 -6.59 3.56 3.81
N THR A 111 -6.53 2.60 4.73
CA THR A 111 -6.64 2.89 6.17
C THR A 111 -5.55 3.87 6.58
N GLY A 112 -4.29 3.61 6.21
CA GLY A 112 -3.13 4.49 6.37
C GLY A 112 -2.58 5.05 5.04
N ILE A 113 -1.31 5.47 5.04
CA ILE A 113 -0.55 5.85 3.84
C ILE A 113 0.77 5.09 3.81
N GLY A 114 0.97 4.34 2.73
CA GLY A 114 2.24 3.67 2.45
C GLY A 114 2.89 4.20 1.19
N MET A 115 4.22 4.13 1.12
CA MET A 115 4.97 4.33 -0.12
C MET A 115 6.00 3.22 -0.32
N GLY A 116 6.01 2.63 -1.51
CA GLY A 116 7.08 1.74 -1.98
C GLY A 116 7.89 2.44 -3.05
N ILE A 117 9.15 2.03 -3.19
CA ILE A 117 10.08 2.60 -4.17
C ILE A 117 10.63 1.44 -4.99
N VAL A 118 10.57 1.56 -6.32
CA VAL A 118 11.18 0.62 -7.25
C VAL A 118 12.27 1.36 -8.02
N ILE A 119 13.48 0.81 -8.02
CA ILE A 119 14.65 1.33 -8.74
C ILE A 119 15.27 0.17 -9.49
N ASP A 120 15.52 0.35 -10.79
CA ASP A 120 16.07 -0.68 -11.68
C ASP A 120 15.29 -2.02 -11.61
N GLY A 121 13.97 -1.93 -11.50
CA GLY A 121 13.06 -3.08 -11.45
C GLY A 121 12.95 -3.76 -10.08
N GLU A 122 13.74 -3.31 -9.10
CA GLU A 122 13.85 -3.91 -7.77
C GLU A 122 13.26 -3.02 -6.68
N ILE A 123 12.71 -3.63 -5.62
CA ILE A 123 12.19 -2.87 -4.48
C ILE A 123 13.36 -2.28 -3.69
N PHE A 124 13.40 -0.94 -3.60
CA PHE A 124 14.35 -0.25 -2.74
C PHE A 124 13.88 -0.27 -1.28
N LYS A 125 14.51 -1.12 -0.47
CA LYS A 125 14.16 -1.28 0.96
C LYS A 125 15.03 -0.46 1.91
N GLY A 126 16.12 0.15 1.43
CA GLY A 126 17.16 0.72 2.29
C GLY A 126 17.65 -0.32 3.31
N ASN A 127 17.65 0.02 4.61
CA ASN A 127 17.91 -0.95 5.68
C ASN A 127 16.64 -1.73 6.09
N GLY A 128 15.76 -2.09 5.14
CA GLY A 128 14.51 -2.83 5.34
C GLY A 128 13.22 -1.98 5.41
N ILE A 129 13.28 -0.73 5.89
CA ILE A 129 12.08 0.08 6.20
C ILE A 129 12.02 1.41 5.42
N ALA A 130 12.65 1.48 4.24
CA ALA A 130 12.50 2.64 3.38
C ALA A 130 11.05 2.80 2.90
N GLY A 131 10.63 4.04 2.60
CA GLY A 131 9.32 4.29 2.00
C GLY A 131 8.18 4.67 2.97
N GLU A 132 8.46 4.96 4.24
CA GLU A 132 7.41 5.27 5.23
C GLU A 132 6.83 6.70 5.11
N LEU A 133 6.24 7.04 3.95
CA LEU A 133 5.71 8.37 3.64
C LEU A 133 4.61 8.82 4.63
N GLY A 134 3.73 7.90 5.05
CA GLY A 134 2.69 8.17 6.04
C GLY A 134 3.23 8.64 7.39
N HIS A 135 4.49 8.30 7.70
CA HIS A 135 5.19 8.68 8.92
C HIS A 135 6.13 9.89 8.75
N THR A 136 6.14 10.54 7.59
CA THR A 136 6.83 11.82 7.44
C THR A 136 6.17 12.91 8.28
N ILE A 137 6.97 13.79 8.86
CA ILE A 137 6.52 14.81 9.79
C ILE A 137 6.04 16.04 8.99
N VAL A 138 4.73 16.25 8.97
CA VAL A 138 4.08 17.38 8.26
C VAL A 138 3.40 18.38 9.20
N GLY A 139 3.29 18.03 10.49
CA GLY A 139 2.66 18.85 11.51
C GLY A 139 3.36 18.74 12.86
N LYS A 140 2.82 19.42 13.88
CA LYS A 140 3.50 19.56 15.19
C LYS A 140 2.76 19.00 16.40
N ARG A 141 1.45 18.69 16.28
CA ARG A 141 0.59 18.48 17.46
C ARG A 141 -0.13 17.13 17.51
N LYS A 142 -0.49 16.54 16.36
CA LYS A 142 -1.29 15.31 16.35
C LYS A 142 -0.42 14.09 16.66
N LYS A 143 -0.89 13.23 17.56
CA LYS A 143 -0.26 11.92 17.82
C LYS A 143 -0.68 10.91 16.75
N CYS A 144 0.29 10.18 16.21
CA CYS A 144 0.11 9.07 15.30
C CYS A 144 -0.16 7.78 16.06
N VAL A 145 -0.84 6.82 15.41
CA VAL A 145 -1.11 5.50 15.99
C VAL A 145 0.19 4.76 16.31
N CYS A 146 1.27 5.00 15.55
CA CYS A 146 2.60 4.46 15.85
C CYS A 146 3.29 5.09 17.08
N GLY A 147 2.72 6.14 17.68
CA GLY A 147 3.29 6.85 18.84
C GLY A 147 4.05 8.14 18.50
N GLY A 148 4.44 8.35 17.23
CA GLY A 148 5.08 9.58 16.77
C GLY A 148 4.16 10.80 16.75
N ILE A 149 4.71 11.99 16.50
CA ILE A 149 3.97 13.26 16.49
C ILE A 149 4.11 13.91 15.12
N GLY A 150 2.99 14.39 14.58
CA GLY A 150 2.99 15.21 13.38
C GLY A 150 3.06 14.44 12.07
N HIS A 151 2.91 13.12 12.10
CA HIS A 151 2.94 12.27 10.91
C HIS A 151 1.80 12.58 9.93
N LEU A 152 2.08 12.50 8.63
CA LEU A 152 1.11 12.72 7.56
C LEU A 152 -0.20 11.94 7.75
N GLU A 153 -0.10 10.70 8.20
CA GLU A 153 -1.26 9.82 8.38
C GLU A 153 -2.27 10.36 9.41
N CYS A 154 -1.85 11.26 10.33
CA CYS A 154 -2.74 11.94 11.27
C CYS A 154 -3.60 13.04 10.64
N TYR A 155 -3.20 13.50 9.47
CA TYR A 155 -3.82 14.61 8.75
C TYR A 155 -4.62 14.08 7.56
N PHE A 156 -4.03 13.15 6.79
CA PHE A 156 -4.65 12.52 5.64
C PHE A 156 -4.44 11.01 5.70
N SER A 157 -5.53 10.24 5.80
CA SER A 157 -5.59 8.77 5.76
C SER A 157 -7.06 8.36 5.92
N GLY A 158 -7.40 7.11 5.62
CA GLY A 158 -8.77 6.62 5.84
C GLY A 158 -9.23 6.74 7.29
N TRP A 159 -8.38 6.34 8.25
CA TRP A 159 -8.75 6.43 9.66
C TRP A 159 -8.86 7.89 10.15
N SER A 160 -8.00 8.80 9.67
CA SER A 160 -8.04 10.21 10.10
C SER A 160 -9.20 10.98 9.45
N ILE A 161 -9.59 10.61 8.23
CA ILE A 161 -10.79 11.11 7.54
C ILE A 161 -12.03 10.62 8.31
N LYS A 162 -12.14 9.31 8.57
CA LYS A 162 -13.26 8.74 9.33
C LYS A 162 -13.43 9.42 10.69
N LYS A 163 -12.32 9.63 11.41
CA LYS A 163 -12.33 10.31 12.71
C LYS A 163 -12.82 11.77 12.63
N ARG A 164 -12.52 12.48 11.54
CA ARG A 164 -12.85 13.91 11.38
C ARG A 164 -14.27 14.14 10.86
N TYR A 165 -14.72 13.32 9.91
CA TYR A 165 -15.98 13.51 9.21
C TYR A 165 -17.08 12.54 9.66
N GLY A 166 -16.75 11.55 10.50
CA GLY A 166 -17.70 10.53 10.95
C GLY A 166 -18.12 9.52 9.87
N LYS A 167 -17.53 9.60 8.67
CA LYS A 167 -17.85 8.79 7.49
C LYS A 167 -16.59 8.21 6.87
N GLU A 168 -16.72 7.04 6.26
CA GLU A 168 -15.63 6.45 5.47
C GLU A 168 -15.32 7.31 4.24
N ALA A 169 -14.06 7.32 3.80
CA ALA A 169 -13.65 8.07 2.60
C ALA A 169 -14.48 7.69 1.36
N LYS A 170 -14.85 6.40 1.22
CA LYS A 170 -15.69 5.91 0.12
C LYS A 170 -17.05 6.63 0.09
N GLU A 171 -17.70 6.77 1.24
CA GLU A 171 -19.00 7.43 1.35
C GLU A 171 -18.89 8.92 0.98
N LEU A 172 -17.81 9.58 1.41
CA LEU A 172 -17.55 10.98 1.06
C LEU A 172 -17.34 11.15 -0.45
N PHE A 173 -16.69 10.21 -1.14
CA PHE A 173 -16.59 10.25 -2.61
C PHE A 173 -17.96 10.09 -3.28
N GLU A 174 -18.78 9.14 -2.83
CA GLU A 174 -20.10 8.85 -3.39
C GLU A 174 -21.07 10.03 -3.23
N ARG A 175 -20.93 10.79 -2.15
CA ARG A 175 -21.70 12.01 -1.89
C ARG A 175 -21.09 13.28 -2.51
N ASN A 176 -19.93 13.18 -3.17
CA ASN A 176 -19.17 14.32 -3.67
C ASN A 176 -18.79 15.33 -2.54
N GLU A 177 -18.56 14.81 -1.33
CA GLU A 177 -18.19 15.54 -0.10
C GLU A 177 -16.71 15.32 0.29
N PHE A 178 -15.90 14.69 -0.58
CA PHE A 178 -14.51 14.37 -0.23
C PHE A 178 -13.69 15.64 0.05
N PRO A 179 -12.95 15.71 1.18
CA PRO A 179 -12.30 16.93 1.62
C PRO A 179 -10.99 17.18 0.88
N TYR A 180 -11.02 18.10 -0.10
CA TYR A 180 -9.83 18.62 -0.77
C TYR A 180 -9.29 19.88 -0.07
N ASP A 181 -9.10 19.79 1.24
CA ASP A 181 -8.74 20.86 2.17
C ASP A 181 -7.21 20.97 2.39
N GLU A 182 -6.81 21.70 3.44
CA GLU A 182 -5.39 21.84 3.84
C GLU A 182 -4.72 20.49 4.17
N ASN A 183 -5.46 19.48 4.64
CA ASN A 183 -4.90 18.17 4.94
C ASN A 183 -4.61 17.40 3.65
N PHE A 184 -5.46 17.54 2.63
CA PHE A 184 -5.18 17.04 1.29
C PHE A 184 -3.95 17.74 0.68
N ASP A 185 -3.76 19.04 0.96
CA ASP A 185 -2.57 19.77 0.53
C ASP A 185 -1.29 19.26 1.23
N LEU A 186 -1.35 18.84 2.49
CA LEU A 186 -0.22 18.18 3.17
C LEU A 186 0.15 16.85 2.48
N PHE A 187 -0.84 16.09 2.02
CA PHE A 187 -0.59 14.90 1.20
C PHE A 187 0.10 15.25 -0.12
N CYS A 188 -0.39 16.26 -0.85
CA CYS A 188 0.25 16.72 -2.08
C CYS A 188 1.69 17.23 -1.87
N ARG A 189 1.96 17.93 -0.77
CA ARG A 189 3.32 18.34 -0.38
C ARG A 189 4.23 17.16 -0.11
N SER A 190 3.70 16.10 0.50
CA SER A 190 4.46 14.90 0.81
C SER A 190 4.83 14.14 -0.48
N ILE A 191 3.93 14.09 -1.46
CA ILE A 191 4.25 13.59 -2.81
C ILE A 191 5.35 14.45 -3.45
N ALA A 192 5.25 15.79 -3.36
CA ALA A 192 6.27 16.68 -3.90
C ALA A 192 7.65 16.44 -3.25
N ASN A 193 7.70 16.26 -1.93
CA ASN A 193 8.94 15.90 -1.23
C ASN A 193 9.51 14.57 -1.72
N ALA A 194 8.68 13.56 -1.96
CA ALA A 194 9.14 12.29 -2.51
C ALA A 194 9.75 12.48 -3.92
N ILE A 195 9.13 13.27 -4.78
CA ILE A 195 9.67 13.63 -6.09
C ILE A 195 11.01 14.36 -5.95
N LEU A 196 11.12 15.33 -5.04
CA LEU A 196 12.35 16.10 -4.82
C LEU A 196 13.51 15.24 -4.31
N LEU A 197 13.22 14.20 -3.53
CA LEU A 197 14.24 13.35 -2.92
C LEU A 197 14.71 12.22 -3.85
N PHE A 198 13.80 11.64 -4.62
CA PHE A 198 14.09 10.44 -5.41
C PHE A 198 14.19 10.70 -6.92
N ASP A 199 13.60 11.78 -7.42
CA ASP A 199 13.61 12.17 -8.84
C ASP A 199 13.28 11.03 -9.82
N LEU A 200 12.31 10.18 -9.46
CA LEU A 200 11.86 9.07 -10.30
C LEU A 200 10.79 9.53 -11.30
N PRO A 201 10.76 8.95 -12.52
CA PRO A 201 9.92 9.44 -13.62
C PRO A 201 8.42 9.28 -13.38
N VAL A 202 8.01 8.35 -12.52
CA VAL A 202 6.60 8.01 -12.27
C VAL A 202 6.27 7.99 -10.79
N VAL A 203 5.12 8.58 -10.45
CA VAL A 203 4.47 8.39 -9.14
C VAL A 203 3.12 7.71 -9.38
N ALA A 204 3.03 6.42 -9.04
CA ALA A 204 1.79 5.67 -9.07
C ALA A 204 1.03 5.88 -7.75
N VAL A 205 -0.22 6.36 -7.82
CA VAL A 205 -1.08 6.60 -6.65
C VAL A 205 -2.28 5.67 -6.72
N GLY A 206 -2.54 4.92 -5.66
CA GLY A 206 -3.63 3.94 -5.63
C GLY A 206 -4.12 3.63 -4.22
N GLY A 207 -4.63 2.40 -4.04
CA GLY A 207 -5.32 1.99 -2.84
C GLY A 207 -6.76 2.51 -2.79
N ARG A 208 -7.48 2.14 -1.72
CA ARG A 208 -8.93 2.37 -1.60
C ARG A 208 -9.34 3.84 -1.61
N ILE A 209 -8.43 4.77 -1.29
CA ILE A 209 -8.65 6.21 -1.40
C ILE A 209 -7.94 6.77 -2.62
N GLY A 210 -6.64 6.46 -2.80
CA GLY A 210 -5.84 7.05 -3.87
C GLY A 210 -6.34 6.67 -5.27
N GLY A 211 -6.86 5.45 -5.45
CA GLY A 211 -7.46 5.00 -6.72
C GLY A 211 -8.77 5.71 -7.09
N ARG A 212 -9.40 6.42 -6.14
CA ARG A 212 -10.64 7.20 -6.34
C ARG A 212 -10.37 8.68 -6.64
N LEU A 213 -9.13 9.14 -6.43
CA LEU A 213 -8.70 10.47 -6.84
C LEU A 213 -8.66 10.56 -8.37
N LYS A 214 -8.66 11.78 -8.89
CA LYS A 214 -8.49 12.13 -10.30
C LYS A 214 -7.23 12.97 -10.44
N LYS A 215 -6.67 12.94 -11.65
CA LYS A 215 -5.42 13.63 -11.99
C LYS A 215 -5.48 15.12 -11.64
N ARG A 216 -6.62 15.78 -11.91
CA ARG A 216 -6.84 17.21 -11.62
C ARG A 216 -6.71 17.57 -10.14
N GLU A 217 -7.02 16.65 -9.22
CA GLU A 217 -6.86 16.92 -7.79
C GLU A 217 -5.38 16.79 -7.38
N LEU A 218 -4.66 15.84 -7.98
CA LEU A 218 -3.21 15.66 -7.77
C LEU A 218 -2.34 16.68 -8.52
N ASP A 219 -2.88 17.42 -9.49
CA ASP A 219 -2.15 18.53 -10.14
C ASP A 219 -1.69 19.61 -9.13
N ARG A 220 -2.30 19.65 -7.94
CA ARG A 220 -1.84 20.49 -6.81
C ARG A 220 -0.39 20.23 -6.41
N VAL A 221 0.13 19.01 -6.62
CA VAL A 221 1.54 18.66 -6.34
C VAL A 221 2.50 19.62 -7.07
N LYS A 222 2.16 20.03 -8.30
CA LYS A 222 2.99 20.92 -9.12
C LYS A 222 3.26 22.28 -8.47
N LYS A 223 2.37 22.76 -7.59
CA LYS A 223 2.55 24.03 -6.88
C LYS A 223 3.75 24.03 -5.93
N TYR A 224 4.21 22.84 -5.55
CA TYR A 224 5.29 22.63 -4.58
C TYR A 224 6.61 22.20 -5.23
N LEU A 225 6.63 22.02 -6.54
CA LEU A 225 7.81 21.57 -7.28
C LEU A 225 8.48 22.75 -7.98
N PRO A 226 9.82 22.85 -7.93
CA PRO A 226 10.56 23.72 -8.83
C PRO A 226 10.32 23.29 -10.30
N PRO A 227 10.42 24.19 -11.28
CA PRO A 227 10.03 23.93 -12.68
C PRO A 227 10.71 22.73 -13.37
N HIS A 228 11.88 22.32 -12.87
CA HIS A 228 12.69 21.24 -13.45
C HIS A 228 12.29 19.85 -12.95
N PHE A 229 11.68 19.74 -11.76
CA PHE A 229 11.23 18.46 -11.21
C PHE A 229 9.92 18.05 -11.87
N LYS A 230 9.95 16.93 -12.59
CA LYS A 230 8.79 16.43 -13.33
C LYS A 230 8.64 14.93 -13.06
N ALA A 231 7.53 14.56 -12.44
CA ALA A 231 7.10 13.18 -12.35
C ALA A 231 5.71 13.01 -12.97
N ASN A 232 5.51 11.91 -13.69
CA ASN A 232 4.22 11.56 -14.26
C ASN A 232 3.37 10.87 -13.18
N ILE A 233 2.39 11.60 -12.64
CA ILE A 233 1.46 11.04 -11.67
C ILE A 233 0.44 10.16 -12.38
N LYS A 234 0.44 8.85 -12.08
CA LYS A 234 -0.48 7.85 -12.59
C LYS A 234 -1.41 7.39 -11.47
N ILE A 235 -2.70 7.24 -11.77
CA ILE A 235 -3.66 6.69 -10.80
C ILE A 235 -3.93 5.24 -11.12
N ILE A 236 -3.69 4.37 -10.14
CA ILE A 236 -3.96 2.93 -10.23
C ILE A 236 -5.37 2.69 -9.67
N LYS A 237 -6.33 2.46 -10.57
CA LYS A 237 -7.73 2.19 -10.25
C LYS A 237 -7.97 0.70 -10.00
N ASP A 238 -7.17 0.13 -9.11
CA ASP A 238 -7.23 -1.28 -8.77
C ASP A 238 -7.02 -1.44 -7.27
N ASP A 239 -8.12 -1.62 -6.55
CA ASP A 239 -8.11 -1.80 -5.09
C ASP A 239 -7.37 -3.09 -4.68
N LEU A 240 -7.06 -4.01 -5.62
CA LEU A 240 -6.37 -5.27 -5.36
C LEU A 240 -4.88 -5.24 -5.74
N MET A 241 -4.33 -4.09 -6.11
CA MET A 241 -2.96 -4.00 -6.63
C MET A 241 -1.91 -4.52 -5.65
N VAL A 242 -2.10 -4.34 -4.34
CA VAL A 242 -1.20 -4.90 -3.31
C VAL A 242 -1.17 -6.43 -3.40
N ALA A 243 -2.34 -7.10 -3.39
CA ALA A 243 -2.42 -8.56 -3.47
C ALA A 243 -1.87 -9.09 -4.80
N LYS A 244 -2.08 -8.36 -5.91
CA LYS A 244 -1.48 -8.70 -7.21
C LYS A 244 0.04 -8.56 -7.20
N GLY A 245 0.57 -7.47 -6.66
CA GLY A 245 2.00 -7.28 -6.47
C GLY A 245 2.62 -8.35 -5.59
N ALA A 246 1.90 -8.78 -4.55
CA ALA A 246 2.32 -9.90 -3.71
C ALA A 246 2.39 -11.22 -4.49
N CYS A 247 1.43 -11.51 -5.39
CA CYS A 247 1.55 -12.66 -6.29
C CYS A 247 2.82 -12.59 -7.15
N LEU A 248 3.09 -11.42 -7.75
CA LEU A 248 4.24 -11.23 -8.62
C LEU A 248 5.57 -11.39 -7.86
N LEU A 249 5.65 -10.91 -6.62
CA LEU A 249 6.83 -11.15 -5.78
C LEU A 249 7.00 -12.64 -5.42
N ALA A 250 5.89 -13.34 -5.16
CA ALA A 250 5.96 -14.77 -4.88
C ALA A 250 6.38 -15.59 -6.10
N GLU A 251 6.11 -15.11 -7.32
CA GLU A 251 6.55 -15.75 -8.56
C GLU A 251 8.09 -15.85 -8.63
N GLU A 252 8.79 -14.81 -8.14
CA GLU A 252 10.25 -14.70 -8.12
C GLU A 252 10.93 -15.61 -7.07
N ILE A 253 10.17 -16.27 -6.17
CA ILE A 253 10.74 -17.25 -5.25
C ILE A 253 11.30 -18.42 -6.05
N ILE A 254 12.60 -18.65 -6.00
CA ILE A 254 13.22 -19.85 -6.58
C ILE A 254 12.94 -21.02 -5.63
N THR A 255 12.25 -22.04 -6.13
CA THR A 255 12.09 -23.32 -5.43
C THR A 255 13.16 -24.29 -5.93
N GLU A 256 14.00 -24.77 -5.03
CA GLU A 256 14.99 -25.83 -5.29
C GLU A 256 14.34 -27.17 -5.65
#